data_AF-A0A815FTC9-F1
#
_entry.id   AF-A0A815FTC9-F1
#
_cell.length_a   1.000
_cell.length_b   1.000
_cell.length_c   1.000
_cell.angle_alpha   90.00
_cell.angle_beta   90.00
_cell.angle_gamma   90.00
#
_symmetry.space_group_name_H-M   'P 1'
#
loop_
_entity.id
_entity.type
_entity.pdbx_description
1 polymer ?
#
loop_
_entity_poly.entity_id
_entity_poly.type
_entity_poly.pdbx_seq_one_letter_code
_entity_poly.pdbx_strand_id
1 'polypeptide(L)'
;MITAATPLTDAIKLARIPIKDFCTFSCHSLGPMKGKAAIMSKQAFEEANEAFVDEKYEEAYEYYTKALVNDDKIDHRNTSKILASRAQCSLKLKNYADALKDSNDAIKLDEANIKAYIRKGVSLYNQDLKEEALQVFVCGLEFDSANEQLKIWQHKCEKELAEQNPVTMIASIEKEKLTTNVTPVPSLLPAKIKHSFYQTDSIVTIQIPIKGLKKDQVQIYSTDTTINIHTKIPSSGQDYSLEVDLAYPIDSLRTNFNVTGSNIETKLYKRQAIQWTSLDAQSTAAKVQPPVPMNRPLVEKVPSYPSSSLHAKNWDKLEAEIKRDEKENKDDMGDANALYQDSDENTRRAMNKSMYESGGTCLSMNWEEVSKGRVTCEPPDVSLFIYLMCF
;
A
#
# COMPACT_ATOMS: atom_id res chain seq x y z
N MET A 1 -26.68 -43.50 13.20
CA MET A 1 -25.44 -43.42 14.00
C MET A 1 -24.35 -42.90 13.08
N ILE A 2 -24.15 -41.58 13.08
CA ILE A 2 -23.21 -40.90 12.18
C ILE A 2 -22.02 -40.44 13.02
N THR A 3 -20.85 -40.93 12.64
CA THR A 3 -19.54 -40.65 13.17
C THR A 3 -19.17 -39.18 12.97
N ALA A 4 -18.88 -38.47 14.06
CA ALA A 4 -18.42 -37.09 14.03
C ALA A 4 -16.91 -37.05 13.75
N ALA A 5 -16.54 -36.37 12.65
CA ALA A 5 -15.16 -36.02 12.34
C ALA A 5 -14.78 -34.74 13.11
N THR A 6 -13.74 -34.83 13.94
CA THR A 6 -13.10 -33.71 14.63
C THR A 6 -12.21 -32.90 13.67
N PRO A 7 -12.18 -31.56 13.78
CA PRO A 7 -11.39 -30.71 12.88
C PRO A 7 -9.88 -30.77 13.16
N LEU A 8 -9.10 -30.78 12.08
CA LEU A 8 -7.65 -30.96 11.96
C LEU A 8 -6.81 -29.75 12.47
N THR A 9 -7.32 -28.96 13.42
CA THR A 9 -6.66 -27.71 13.86
C THR A 9 -5.99 -27.80 15.22
N ASP A 10 -6.18 -28.89 15.97
CA ASP A 10 -5.60 -29.06 17.31
C ASP A 10 -4.31 -29.91 17.35
N ALA A 11 -3.84 -30.43 16.22
CA ALA A 11 -2.63 -31.27 16.17
C ALA A 11 -1.29 -30.48 16.11
N ILE A 12 -1.33 -29.14 15.94
CA ILE A 12 -0.11 -28.34 15.68
C ILE A 12 0.53 -27.76 16.97
N LYS A 13 -0.08 -27.94 18.15
CA LYS A 13 0.48 -27.42 19.42
C LYS A 13 1.37 -28.39 20.21
N LEU A 14 1.69 -29.59 19.72
CA LEU A 14 2.42 -30.61 20.48
C LEU A 14 3.73 -31.13 19.88
N ALA A 15 4.44 -30.33 19.08
CA ALA A 15 5.79 -30.68 18.63
C ALA A 15 6.82 -29.57 18.90
N ARG A 16 6.96 -29.16 20.16
CA ARG A 16 8.20 -28.54 20.67
C ARG A 16 9.00 -29.63 21.36
N ILE A 17 9.80 -30.36 20.60
CA ILE A 17 10.80 -31.29 21.15
C ILE A 17 12.07 -30.48 21.41
N PRO A 18 12.58 -30.41 22.65
CA PRO A 18 13.86 -29.75 22.92
C PRO A 18 15.01 -30.60 22.37
N ILE A 19 15.79 -30.05 21.45
CA ILE A 19 17.05 -30.65 20.96
C ILE A 19 18.12 -30.41 22.04
N LYS A 20 18.18 -31.31 23.01
CA LYS A 20 19.40 -31.59 23.77
C LYS A 20 19.64 -33.08 23.67
N ASP A 21 20.91 -33.46 23.50
CA ASP A 21 21.44 -34.84 23.63
C ASP A 21 21.72 -35.65 22.35
N PHE A 22 22.32 -35.06 21.32
CA PHE A 22 23.12 -35.84 20.37
C PHE A 22 24.43 -35.13 20.00
N CYS A 23 25.39 -35.15 20.94
CA CYS A 23 26.78 -34.85 20.63
C CYS A 23 27.69 -35.80 21.42
N THR A 24 27.89 -37.01 20.90
CA THR A 24 29.02 -37.87 21.27
C THR A 24 29.52 -38.61 20.04
N PHE A 25 30.37 -37.95 19.25
CA PHE A 25 31.34 -38.67 18.45
C PHE A 25 32.73 -38.10 18.72
N SER A 26 33.59 -39.01 19.19
CA SER A 26 34.96 -38.81 19.62
C SER A 26 35.80 -38.16 18.52
N CYS A 27 36.30 -36.95 18.78
CA CYS A 27 37.30 -36.30 17.94
C CYS A 27 38.69 -36.69 18.46
N HIS A 28 39.34 -37.64 17.81
CA HIS A 28 40.77 -37.87 17.99
C HIS A 28 41.55 -36.78 17.25
N SER A 29 42.53 -36.21 17.94
CA SER A 29 43.31 -35.05 17.53
C SER A 29 44.11 -35.28 16.23
N LEU A 30 43.97 -34.37 15.26
CA LEU A 30 45.00 -34.07 14.28
C LEU A 30 45.07 -32.55 14.08
N GLY A 31 46.31 -32.04 14.01
CA GLY A 31 46.68 -30.64 14.27
C GLY A 31 46.32 -29.61 13.17
N PRO A 32 46.79 -28.35 13.35
CA PRO A 32 46.24 -27.20 12.65
C PRO A 32 46.88 -26.95 11.27
N MET A 33 46.21 -27.32 10.19
CA MET A 33 46.51 -26.85 8.82
C MET A 33 45.75 -25.54 8.53
N LYS A 34 46.15 -24.47 9.23
CA LYS A 34 45.49 -23.16 9.21
C LYS A 34 45.79 -22.39 7.91
N GLY A 35 44.82 -22.22 7.01
CA GLY A 35 44.75 -21.05 6.12
C GLY A 35 44.47 -21.29 4.64
N LYS A 36 44.90 -22.39 4.03
CA LYS A 36 44.75 -22.58 2.57
C LYS A 36 43.32 -23.00 2.16
N ALA A 37 42.69 -23.91 2.88
CA ALA A 37 41.37 -24.46 2.51
C ALA A 37 40.25 -23.40 2.46
N ALA A 38 40.19 -22.51 3.44
CA ALA A 38 39.18 -21.43 3.48
C ALA A 38 39.33 -20.42 2.33
N ILE A 39 40.57 -20.15 1.89
CA ILE A 39 40.84 -19.30 0.71
C ILE A 39 40.37 -20.02 -0.56
N MET A 40 40.62 -21.32 -0.67
CA MET A 40 40.18 -22.15 -1.81
C MET A 40 38.65 -22.24 -1.92
N SER A 41 37.92 -22.36 -0.81
CA SER A 41 36.44 -22.38 -0.83
C SER A 41 35.85 -21.05 -1.32
N LYS A 42 36.40 -19.91 -0.85
CA LYS A 42 35.98 -18.59 -1.30
C LYS A 42 36.27 -18.36 -2.79
N GLN A 43 37.46 -18.74 -3.25
CA GLN A 43 37.84 -18.64 -4.66
C GLN A 43 36.93 -19.50 -5.55
N ALA A 44 36.68 -20.76 -5.16
CA ALA A 44 35.78 -21.64 -5.91
C ALA A 44 34.34 -21.11 -5.97
N PHE A 45 33.88 -20.41 -4.92
CA PHE A 45 32.56 -19.75 -4.94
C PHE A 45 32.53 -18.55 -5.90
N GLU A 46 33.60 -17.75 -5.98
CA GLU A 46 33.72 -16.65 -6.93
C GLU A 46 33.76 -17.16 -8.38
N GLU A 47 34.58 -18.18 -8.66
CA GLU A 47 34.64 -18.88 -9.97
C GLU A 47 33.27 -19.46 -10.37
N ALA A 48 32.52 -20.03 -9.41
CA ALA A 48 31.18 -20.53 -9.65
C ALA A 48 30.17 -19.42 -10.02
N ASN A 49 30.28 -18.23 -9.40
CA ASN A 49 29.43 -17.10 -9.74
C ASN A 49 29.77 -16.55 -11.13
N GLU A 50 31.06 -16.52 -11.50
CA GLU A 50 31.49 -16.12 -12.85
C GLU A 50 30.96 -17.10 -13.90
N ALA A 51 31.13 -18.41 -13.69
CA ALA A 51 30.57 -19.44 -14.57
C ALA A 51 29.03 -19.36 -14.66
N PHE A 52 28.35 -18.96 -13.57
CA PHE A 52 26.90 -18.76 -13.58
C PHE A 52 26.48 -17.54 -14.42
N VAL A 53 27.25 -16.45 -14.36
CA VAL A 53 27.03 -15.25 -15.20
C VAL A 53 27.30 -15.55 -16.67
N ASP A 54 28.30 -16.39 -16.96
CA ASP A 54 28.61 -16.92 -18.29
C ASP A 54 27.56 -17.91 -18.83
N GLU A 55 26.48 -18.18 -18.08
CA GLU A 55 25.44 -19.17 -18.38
C GLU A 55 25.94 -20.62 -18.49
N LYS A 56 27.16 -20.91 -18.01
CA LYS A 56 27.74 -22.27 -17.93
C LYS A 56 27.28 -22.95 -16.65
N TYR A 57 25.99 -23.29 -16.59
CA TYR A 57 25.37 -23.77 -15.35
C TYR A 57 25.91 -25.12 -14.84
N GLU A 58 26.36 -26.00 -15.73
CA GLU A 58 26.98 -27.29 -15.36
C GLU A 58 28.34 -27.07 -14.68
N GLU A 59 29.21 -26.26 -15.28
CA GLU A 59 30.50 -25.89 -14.69
C GLU A 59 30.30 -25.15 -13.36
N ALA A 60 29.35 -24.20 -13.31
CA ALA A 60 29.02 -23.48 -12.08
C ALA A 60 28.58 -24.45 -10.96
N TYR A 61 27.79 -25.47 -11.27
CA TYR A 61 27.37 -26.50 -10.31
C TYR A 61 28.56 -27.28 -9.75
N GLU A 62 29.53 -27.65 -10.60
CA GLU A 62 30.76 -28.31 -10.17
C GLU A 62 31.62 -27.41 -9.28
N TYR A 63 31.79 -26.13 -9.65
CA TYR A 63 32.54 -25.17 -8.84
C TYR A 63 31.89 -24.93 -7.48
N TYR A 64 30.56 -24.82 -7.39
CA TYR A 64 29.87 -24.76 -6.10
C TYR A 64 30.06 -26.04 -5.29
N THR A 65 30.10 -27.21 -5.93
CA THR A 65 30.38 -28.47 -5.24
C THR A 65 31.81 -28.53 -4.71
N LYS A 66 32.80 -28.02 -5.47
CA LYS A 66 34.19 -27.84 -5.01
C LYS A 66 34.27 -26.87 -3.82
N ALA A 67 33.47 -25.79 -3.83
CA ALA A 67 33.42 -24.83 -2.74
C ALA A 67 32.89 -25.45 -1.43
N LEU A 68 31.94 -26.40 -1.51
CA LEU A 68 31.40 -27.12 -0.35
C LEU A 68 32.38 -28.13 0.25
N VAL A 69 33.16 -28.84 -0.57
CA VAL A 69 34.12 -29.87 -0.11
C VAL A 69 35.27 -29.25 0.69
N ASN A 70 35.67 -28.02 0.36
CA ASN A 70 36.83 -27.35 0.96
C ASN A 70 36.49 -26.56 2.26
N ASP A 71 35.27 -26.69 2.79
CA ASP A 71 34.81 -25.97 3.98
C ASP A 71 35.15 -26.74 5.27
N ASP A 72 36.43 -26.74 5.66
CA ASP A 72 36.94 -27.43 6.87
C ASP A 72 36.44 -26.83 8.20
N LYS A 73 35.77 -25.67 8.17
CA LYS A 73 35.07 -25.08 9.31
C LYS A 73 33.63 -24.85 8.89
N ILE A 74 32.70 -25.63 9.42
CA ILE A 74 31.27 -25.55 9.10
C ILE A 74 30.73 -24.16 9.52
N ASP A 75 30.87 -23.17 8.64
CA ASP A 75 30.12 -21.93 8.74
C ASP A 75 28.77 -22.19 8.09
N HIS A 76 27.82 -22.64 8.91
CA HIS A 76 26.46 -22.97 8.49
C HIS A 76 25.85 -21.88 7.60
N ARG A 77 26.18 -20.59 7.84
CA ARG A 77 25.66 -19.48 7.05
C ARG A 77 26.28 -19.41 5.65
N ASN A 78 27.59 -19.61 5.52
CA ASN A 78 28.24 -19.61 4.20
C ASN A 78 27.91 -20.89 3.43
N THR A 79 27.94 -22.05 4.09
CA THR A 79 27.49 -23.30 3.49
C THR A 79 26.05 -23.20 2.98
N SER A 80 25.13 -22.59 3.74
CA SER A 80 23.75 -22.32 3.31
C SER A 80 23.69 -21.45 2.04
N LYS A 81 24.49 -20.37 1.96
CA LYS A 81 24.56 -19.53 0.75
C LYS A 81 25.04 -20.32 -0.47
N ILE A 82 26.09 -21.13 -0.32
CA ILE A 82 26.66 -21.94 -1.40
C ILE A 82 25.63 -22.97 -1.89
N LEU A 83 25.01 -23.72 -0.98
CA LEU A 83 23.96 -24.68 -1.31
C LEU A 83 22.79 -24.03 -2.04
N ALA A 84 22.35 -22.87 -1.54
CA ALA A 84 21.28 -22.15 -2.20
C ALA A 84 21.73 -21.70 -3.61
N SER A 85 22.96 -21.21 -3.80
CA SER A 85 23.46 -20.86 -5.15
C SER A 85 23.60 -22.08 -6.06
N ARG A 86 24.01 -23.24 -5.54
CA ARG A 86 24.02 -24.50 -6.29
C ARG A 86 22.62 -24.94 -6.72
N ALA A 87 21.62 -24.79 -5.85
CA ALA A 87 20.21 -25.03 -6.18
C ALA A 87 19.73 -24.14 -7.34
N GLN A 88 20.24 -22.90 -7.45
CA GLN A 88 19.92 -22.02 -8.57
C GLN A 88 20.46 -22.56 -9.91
N CYS A 89 21.65 -23.15 -9.92
CA CYS A 89 22.18 -23.84 -11.11
C CYS A 89 21.30 -25.02 -11.48
N SER A 90 20.94 -25.86 -10.50
CA SER A 90 20.06 -27.02 -10.71
C SER A 90 18.69 -26.62 -11.27
N LEU A 91 18.12 -25.50 -10.81
CA LEU A 91 16.89 -24.93 -11.39
C LEU A 91 17.06 -24.55 -12.86
N LYS A 92 18.19 -23.94 -13.24
CA LYS A 92 18.49 -23.57 -14.64
C LYS A 92 18.69 -24.79 -15.53
N LEU A 93 19.28 -25.85 -14.98
CA LEU A 93 19.42 -27.16 -15.62
C LEU A 93 18.14 -28.01 -15.62
N LYS A 94 17.03 -27.51 -15.02
CA LYS A 94 15.75 -28.22 -14.85
C LYS A 94 15.84 -29.49 -13.99
N ASN A 95 16.90 -29.62 -13.18
CA ASN A 95 17.07 -30.69 -12.21
C ASN A 95 16.39 -30.29 -10.89
N TYR A 96 15.06 -30.34 -10.86
CA TYR A 96 14.27 -29.84 -9.73
C TYR A 96 14.43 -30.66 -8.45
N ALA A 97 14.71 -31.96 -8.56
CA ALA A 97 14.92 -32.84 -7.41
C ALA A 97 16.20 -32.44 -6.61
N ASP A 98 17.30 -32.18 -7.32
CA ASP A 98 18.55 -31.74 -6.71
C ASP A 98 18.42 -30.32 -6.14
N ALA A 99 17.74 -29.43 -6.87
CA ALA A 99 17.45 -28.07 -6.39
C ALA A 99 16.63 -28.08 -5.09
N LEU A 100 15.66 -28.99 -4.97
CA LEU A 100 14.84 -29.16 -3.79
C LEU A 100 15.67 -29.65 -2.59
N LYS A 101 16.55 -30.63 -2.82
CA LYS A 101 17.46 -31.15 -1.78
C LYS A 101 18.39 -30.06 -1.25
N ASP A 102 19.07 -29.35 -2.15
CA ASP A 102 20.00 -28.29 -1.80
C ASP A 102 19.30 -27.13 -1.08
N SER A 103 18.10 -26.75 -1.51
CA SER A 103 17.33 -25.69 -0.86
C SER A 103 16.86 -26.11 0.53
N ASN A 104 16.47 -27.37 0.73
CA ASN A 104 16.11 -27.89 2.05
C ASN A 104 17.32 -27.91 3.00
N ASP A 105 18.47 -28.38 2.53
CA ASP A 105 19.69 -28.41 3.33
C ASP A 105 20.18 -26.99 3.66
N ALA A 106 20.03 -26.03 2.74
CA ALA A 106 20.31 -24.62 3.00
C ALA A 106 19.42 -24.03 4.10
N ILE A 107 18.12 -24.35 4.12
CA ILE A 107 17.18 -23.87 5.16
C ILE A 107 17.50 -24.50 6.52
N LYS A 108 17.87 -25.79 6.57
CA LYS A 108 18.29 -26.45 7.82
C LYS A 108 19.52 -25.78 8.45
N LEU A 109 20.39 -25.20 7.64
CA LEU A 109 21.61 -24.53 8.08
C LEU A 109 21.38 -23.06 8.43
N ASP A 110 20.54 -22.36 7.66
CA ASP A 110 20.16 -20.96 7.88
C ASP A 110 18.69 -20.75 7.52
N GLU A 111 17.84 -20.74 8.55
CA GLU A 111 16.40 -20.53 8.43
C GLU A 111 16.06 -19.12 7.93
N ALA A 112 16.95 -18.13 8.07
CA ALA A 112 16.71 -16.77 7.59
C ALA A 112 17.07 -16.58 6.10
N ASN A 113 17.53 -17.63 5.40
CA ASN A 113 17.96 -17.53 4.01
C ASN A 113 16.77 -17.52 3.04
N ILE A 114 16.21 -16.34 2.79
CA ILE A 114 15.07 -16.09 1.90
C ILE A 114 15.30 -16.66 0.49
N LYS A 115 16.54 -16.62 -0.03
CA LYS A 115 16.86 -17.16 -1.36
C LYS A 115 16.62 -18.67 -1.41
N ALA A 116 16.88 -19.40 -0.33
CA ALA A 116 16.62 -20.83 -0.26
C ALA A 116 15.11 -21.14 -0.30
N TYR A 117 14.26 -20.35 0.37
CA TYR A 117 12.79 -20.48 0.29
C TYR A 117 12.29 -20.26 -1.13
N ILE A 118 12.77 -19.21 -1.80
CA ILE A 118 12.43 -18.93 -3.20
C ILE A 118 12.78 -20.13 -4.08
N ARG A 119 14.01 -20.65 -3.96
CA ARG A 119 14.51 -21.76 -4.79
C ARG A 119 13.77 -23.07 -4.50
N LYS A 120 13.44 -23.34 -3.23
CA LYS A 120 12.61 -24.49 -2.81
C LYS A 120 11.21 -24.40 -3.42
N GLY A 121 10.53 -23.26 -3.25
CA GLY A 121 9.17 -23.08 -3.77
C GLY A 121 9.12 -23.19 -5.29
N VAL A 122 10.09 -22.60 -6.01
CA VAL A 122 10.18 -22.74 -7.47
C VAL A 122 10.44 -24.20 -7.88
N SER A 123 11.27 -24.94 -7.14
CA SER A 123 11.53 -26.35 -7.42
C SER A 123 10.28 -27.22 -7.24
N LEU A 124 9.48 -26.97 -6.21
CA LEU A 124 8.21 -27.66 -5.94
C LEU A 124 7.14 -27.31 -6.99
N TYR A 125 7.05 -26.03 -7.34
CA TYR A 125 6.14 -25.54 -8.36
C TYR A 125 6.39 -26.22 -9.72
N ASN A 126 7.66 -26.37 -10.13
CA ASN A 126 8.01 -27.08 -11.36
C ASN A 126 7.85 -28.61 -11.29
N GLN A 127 7.64 -29.17 -10.09
CA GLN A 127 7.29 -30.59 -9.88
C GLN A 127 5.78 -30.79 -9.74
N ASP A 128 4.97 -29.79 -10.08
CA ASP A 128 3.51 -29.77 -9.95
C ASP A 128 2.96 -29.83 -8.51
N LEU A 129 3.82 -29.73 -7.50
CA LEU A 129 3.45 -29.66 -6.08
C LEU A 129 3.14 -28.22 -5.66
N LYS A 130 2.09 -27.64 -6.25
CA LYS A 130 1.75 -26.21 -6.10
C LYS A 130 1.27 -25.83 -4.69
N GLU A 131 0.58 -26.73 -4.00
CA GLU A 131 0.13 -26.52 -2.62
C GLU A 131 1.31 -26.41 -1.64
N GLU A 132 2.29 -27.32 -1.77
CA GLU A 132 3.51 -27.27 -0.96
C GLU A 132 4.37 -26.05 -1.31
N ALA A 133 4.45 -25.68 -2.59
CA ALA A 133 5.14 -24.48 -3.03
C ALA A 133 4.55 -23.21 -2.38
N LEU A 134 3.21 -23.10 -2.35
CA LEU A 134 2.52 -21.98 -1.71
C LEU A 134 2.88 -21.85 -0.23
N GLN A 135 2.87 -22.96 0.52
CA GLN A 135 3.26 -22.97 1.93
C GLN A 135 4.70 -22.47 2.12
N VAL A 136 5.63 -22.92 1.27
CA VAL A 136 7.04 -22.48 1.34
C VAL A 136 7.18 -20.98 1.08
N PHE A 137 6.44 -20.42 0.12
CA PHE A 137 6.48 -18.98 -0.15
C PHE A 137 5.91 -18.16 1.00
N VAL A 138 4.80 -18.62 1.61
CA VAL A 138 4.23 -18.01 2.81
C VAL A 138 5.21 -18.06 3.98
N CYS A 139 5.84 -19.20 4.25
CA CYS A 139 6.87 -19.31 5.29
C CYS A 139 8.06 -18.39 5.02
N GLY A 140 8.45 -18.20 3.75
CA GLY A 140 9.51 -17.25 3.40
C GLY A 140 9.14 -15.79 3.71
N LEU A 141 7.87 -15.42 3.54
CA LEU A 141 7.34 -14.08 3.82
C LEU A 141 7.26 -13.77 5.32
N GLU A 142 7.26 -14.80 6.18
CA GLU A 142 7.38 -14.60 7.64
C GLU A 142 8.75 -14.01 8.03
N PHE A 143 9.80 -14.29 7.25
CA PHE A 143 11.15 -13.74 7.47
C PHE A 143 11.37 -12.40 6.75
N ASP A 144 10.82 -12.24 5.55
CA ASP A 144 10.89 -11.01 4.77
C ASP A 144 9.55 -10.73 4.08
N SER A 145 8.68 -10.03 4.79
CA SER A 145 7.33 -9.67 4.33
C SER A 145 7.33 -8.63 3.21
N ALA A 146 8.47 -7.95 2.98
CA ALA A 146 8.63 -6.97 1.92
C ALA A 146 9.10 -7.60 0.59
N ASN A 147 9.48 -8.88 0.60
CA ASN A 147 10.07 -9.53 -0.58
C ASN A 147 9.06 -9.64 -1.74
N GLU A 148 9.26 -8.85 -2.79
CA GLU A 148 8.39 -8.85 -3.97
C GLU A 148 8.40 -10.19 -4.70
N GLN A 149 9.56 -10.85 -4.80
CA GLN A 149 9.69 -12.10 -5.53
C GLN A 149 8.85 -13.21 -4.88
N LEU A 150 8.86 -13.32 -3.56
CA LEU A 150 8.01 -14.27 -2.84
C LEU A 150 6.51 -14.01 -3.06
N LYS A 151 6.08 -12.74 -3.02
CA LYS A 151 4.67 -12.36 -3.28
C LYS A 151 4.22 -12.71 -4.69
N ILE A 152 5.08 -12.47 -5.68
CA ILE A 152 4.79 -12.81 -7.09
C ILE A 152 4.58 -14.33 -7.22
N TRP A 153 5.47 -15.13 -6.63
CA TRP A 153 5.35 -16.59 -6.68
C TRP A 153 4.15 -17.12 -5.89
N GLN A 154 3.83 -16.51 -4.73
CA GLN A 154 2.64 -16.83 -3.96
C GLN A 154 1.37 -16.62 -4.81
N HIS A 155 1.20 -15.42 -5.37
CA HIS A 155 0.02 -15.09 -6.18
C HIS A 155 -0.10 -16.00 -7.41
N LYS A 156 1.04 -16.35 -8.04
CA LYS A 156 1.06 -17.29 -9.16
C LYS A 156 0.54 -18.67 -8.76
N CYS A 157 0.97 -19.19 -7.61
CA CYS A 157 0.52 -20.49 -7.11
C CYS A 157 -0.98 -20.47 -6.75
N GLU A 158 -1.46 -19.42 -6.08
CA GLU A 158 -2.87 -19.25 -5.71
C GLU A 158 -3.78 -19.23 -6.94
N LYS A 159 -3.39 -18.47 -7.97
CA LYS A 159 -4.15 -18.37 -9.22
C LYS A 159 -4.27 -19.74 -9.92
N GLU A 160 -3.15 -20.44 -10.07
CA GLU A 160 -3.15 -21.74 -10.75
C GLU A 160 -3.89 -22.83 -9.97
N LEU A 161 -3.86 -22.78 -8.64
CA LEU A 161 -4.60 -23.71 -7.80
C LEU A 161 -6.12 -23.46 -7.89
N ALA A 162 -6.54 -22.20 -8.00
CA ALA A 162 -7.93 -21.83 -8.25
C ALA A 162 -8.42 -22.28 -9.64
N GLU A 163 -7.55 -22.25 -10.65
CA GLU A 163 -7.84 -22.72 -12.01
C GLU A 163 -7.90 -24.27 -12.10
N GLN A 164 -7.05 -24.98 -11.36
CA GLN A 164 -6.98 -26.45 -11.36
C GLN A 164 -8.11 -27.14 -10.60
N ASN A 165 -8.71 -26.46 -9.62
CA ASN A 165 -9.87 -26.96 -8.88
C ASN A 165 -11.15 -26.16 -9.22
N PRO A 166 -11.75 -26.37 -10.42
CA PRO A 166 -13.04 -25.76 -10.77
C PRO A 166 -14.18 -26.26 -9.87
N VAL A 167 -13.98 -27.32 -9.08
CA VAL A 167 -14.95 -27.84 -8.11
C VAL A 167 -15.22 -26.86 -6.98
N THR A 168 -14.29 -25.95 -6.65
CA THR A 168 -14.53 -24.88 -5.66
C THR A 168 -15.49 -23.80 -6.19
N MET A 169 -15.55 -23.62 -7.52
CA MET A 169 -16.60 -22.81 -8.17
C MET A 169 -17.95 -23.54 -8.17
N ILE A 170 -17.99 -24.86 -8.40
CA ILE A 170 -19.25 -25.62 -8.49
C ILE A 170 -19.86 -25.91 -7.10
N ALA A 171 -19.05 -26.19 -6.07
CA ALA A 171 -19.53 -26.31 -4.69
C ALA A 171 -20.03 -24.96 -4.10
N SER A 172 -19.56 -23.84 -4.66
CA SER A 172 -20.09 -22.50 -4.36
C SER A 172 -21.41 -22.21 -5.08
N ILE A 173 -21.67 -22.86 -6.24
CA ILE A 173 -22.91 -22.72 -7.01
C ILE A 173 -24.01 -23.70 -6.53
N GLU A 174 -23.65 -24.87 -6.01
CA GLU A 174 -24.64 -25.87 -5.56
C GLU A 174 -25.19 -25.55 -4.15
N LYS A 175 -24.47 -24.76 -3.35
CA LYS A 175 -25.02 -24.12 -2.14
C LYS A 175 -26.01 -22.98 -2.46
N GLU A 176 -26.07 -22.49 -3.70
CA GLU A 176 -27.04 -21.47 -4.13
C GLU A 176 -28.35 -22.04 -4.72
N LYS A 177 -28.42 -23.35 -5.07
CA LYS A 177 -29.58 -23.90 -5.79
C LYS A 177 -30.57 -24.75 -4.99
N LEU A 178 -30.33 -25.01 -3.69
CA LEU A 178 -31.24 -25.85 -2.90
C LEU A 178 -31.79 -25.20 -1.63
N THR A 179 -32.04 -23.89 -1.60
CA THR A 179 -32.92 -23.27 -0.57
C THR A 179 -33.64 -22.04 -1.11
N THR A 180 -34.34 -22.18 -2.24
CA THR A 180 -35.49 -21.31 -2.55
C THR A 180 -36.73 -21.98 -1.99
N ASN A 181 -37.42 -21.28 -1.08
CA ASN A 181 -38.73 -21.56 -0.46
C ASN A 181 -38.67 -22.13 0.96
N VAL A 182 -38.45 -21.29 1.98
CA VAL A 182 -39.49 -20.84 2.95
C VAL A 182 -39.10 -19.45 3.49
N THR A 183 -40.13 -18.65 3.76
CA THR A 183 -40.29 -17.26 4.27
C THR A 183 -39.49 -16.86 5.54
N PRO A 184 -39.44 -15.56 5.93
CA PRO A 184 -38.19 -14.81 6.09
C PRO A 184 -37.75 -14.56 7.55
N VAL A 185 -36.44 -14.55 7.78
CA VAL A 185 -35.79 -13.81 8.87
C VAL A 185 -34.60 -13.06 8.25
N PRO A 186 -34.53 -11.72 8.34
CA PRO A 186 -33.59 -10.91 7.55
C PRO A 186 -32.19 -10.99 8.16
N SER A 187 -31.20 -11.46 7.39
CA SER A 187 -29.78 -11.25 7.71
C SER A 187 -29.18 -10.30 6.66
N LEU A 188 -28.92 -9.06 7.11
CA LEU A 188 -28.37 -7.98 6.30
C LEU A 188 -26.93 -8.30 5.88
N LEU A 189 -26.67 -8.10 4.58
CA LEU A 189 -25.34 -7.98 3.97
C LEU A 189 -24.48 -6.96 4.74
N PRO A 190 -23.16 -7.19 4.92
CA PRO A 190 -22.28 -6.15 5.45
C PRO A 190 -22.19 -4.99 4.45
N ALA A 191 -22.63 -3.82 4.90
CA ALA A 191 -22.64 -2.60 4.10
C ALA A 191 -21.20 -2.20 3.75
N LYS A 192 -20.88 -2.14 2.45
CA LYS A 192 -19.59 -1.64 1.94
C LYS A 192 -19.56 -0.12 2.10
N ILE A 193 -19.12 0.36 3.27
CA ILE A 193 -19.02 1.79 3.57
C ILE A 193 -17.86 2.38 2.76
N LYS A 194 -18.17 3.37 1.90
CA LYS A 194 -17.18 4.11 1.13
C LYS A 194 -16.37 5.00 2.08
N HIS A 195 -15.05 4.96 1.97
CA HIS A 195 -14.13 5.90 2.60
C HIS A 195 -13.66 6.93 1.57
N SER A 196 -13.34 8.14 2.02
CA SER A 196 -12.79 9.22 1.19
C SER A 196 -11.52 9.77 1.83
N PHE A 197 -10.58 10.25 1.02
CA PHE A 197 -9.37 10.90 1.53
C PHE A 197 -9.13 12.25 0.85
N TYR A 198 -8.51 13.16 1.57
CA TYR A 198 -8.03 14.45 1.06
C TYR A 198 -6.67 14.75 1.68
N GLN A 199 -5.93 15.69 1.10
CA GLN A 199 -4.55 15.94 1.52
C GLN A 199 -4.14 17.41 1.41
N THR A 200 -3.12 17.74 2.17
CA THR A 200 -2.27 18.93 2.04
C THR A 200 -0.83 18.48 1.76
N ASP A 201 0.10 19.42 1.62
CA ASP A 201 1.51 19.09 1.33
C ASP A 201 2.17 18.23 2.41
N SER A 202 1.68 18.30 3.66
CA SER A 202 2.26 17.59 4.81
C SER A 202 1.35 16.56 5.47
N ILE A 203 0.04 16.54 5.18
CA ILE A 203 -0.93 15.69 5.88
C ILE A 203 -1.88 15.03 4.88
N VAL A 204 -2.14 13.74 5.04
CA VAL A 204 -3.24 13.00 4.39
C VAL A 204 -4.31 12.73 5.44
N THR A 205 -5.57 13.06 5.14
CA THR A 205 -6.69 12.77 6.04
C THR A 205 -7.65 11.78 5.38
N ILE A 206 -7.91 10.67 6.07
CA ILE A 206 -8.87 9.65 5.68
C ILE A 206 -10.15 9.86 6.49
N GLN A 207 -11.30 9.90 5.82
CA GLN A 207 -12.61 10.04 6.42
C GLN A 207 -13.48 8.81 6.12
N ILE A 208 -14.03 8.22 7.19
CA ILE A 208 -14.97 7.10 7.12
C ILE A 208 -16.26 7.53 7.84
N PRO A 209 -17.33 7.83 7.10
CA PRO A 209 -18.58 8.29 7.70
C PRO A 209 -19.35 7.10 8.31
N ILE A 210 -19.40 7.02 9.64
CA ILE A 210 -20.14 5.99 10.39
C ILE A 210 -20.89 6.67 11.55
N LYS A 211 -22.22 6.56 11.55
CA LYS A 211 -23.09 7.19 12.56
C LYS A 211 -23.25 6.30 13.80
N GLY A 212 -23.28 6.92 14.98
CA GLY A 212 -23.53 6.31 16.28
C GLY A 212 -22.30 5.73 16.99
N LEU A 213 -21.08 6.06 16.56
CA LEU A 213 -19.86 5.46 17.09
C LEU A 213 -19.53 5.92 18.51
N LYS A 214 -19.09 4.98 19.34
CA LYS A 214 -18.45 5.25 20.64
C LYS A 214 -16.94 5.10 20.50
N LYS A 215 -16.17 6.04 21.07
CA LYS A 215 -14.70 6.03 21.01
C LYS A 215 -14.09 4.71 21.50
N ASP A 216 -14.70 4.09 22.50
CA ASP A 216 -14.21 2.85 23.13
C ASP A 216 -14.36 1.59 22.27
N GLN A 217 -15.13 1.66 21.17
CA GLN A 217 -15.42 0.51 20.30
C GLN A 217 -14.60 0.52 18.99
N VAL A 218 -13.70 1.49 18.83
CA VAL A 218 -12.88 1.67 17.63
C VAL A 218 -11.44 1.33 17.98
N GLN A 219 -10.85 0.40 17.23
CA GLN A 219 -9.42 0.10 17.30
C GLN A 219 -8.75 0.58 16.03
N ILE A 220 -7.73 1.44 16.19
CA ILE A 220 -6.98 2.00 15.07
C ILE A 220 -5.50 1.73 15.31
N TYR A 221 -4.85 1.10 14.34
CA TYR A 221 -3.42 0.84 14.34
C TYR A 221 -2.81 1.48 13.10
N SER A 222 -1.73 2.24 13.28
CA SER A 222 -0.94 2.78 12.16
C SER A 222 0.51 2.35 12.29
N THR A 223 1.06 1.86 11.19
CA THR A 223 2.49 1.67 10.99
C THR A 223 3.04 2.84 10.16
N ASP A 224 4.31 2.80 9.79
CA ASP A 224 4.89 3.78 8.87
C ASP A 224 4.35 3.66 7.44
N THR A 225 3.77 2.52 7.07
CA THR A 225 3.37 2.17 5.70
C THR A 225 1.94 1.66 5.59
N THR A 226 1.29 1.32 6.70
CA THR A 226 -0.05 0.72 6.69
C THR A 226 -0.95 1.33 7.75
N ILE A 227 -2.26 1.33 7.48
CA ILE A 227 -3.28 1.71 8.46
C ILE A 227 -4.40 0.66 8.53
N ASN A 228 -4.75 0.28 9.76
CA ASN A 228 -5.79 -0.67 10.08
C ASN A 228 -6.83 -0.03 11.00
N ILE A 229 -8.09 -0.02 10.58
CA ILE A 229 -9.23 0.51 11.33
C ILE A 229 -10.26 -0.60 11.50
N HIS A 230 -10.50 -1.00 12.74
CA HIS A 230 -11.53 -1.98 13.11
C HIS A 230 -12.58 -1.33 14.00
N THR A 231 -13.86 -1.46 13.63
CA THR A 231 -14.98 -0.94 14.43
C THR A 231 -16.25 -1.73 14.17
N LYS A 232 -17.14 -1.77 15.16
CA LYS A 232 -18.50 -2.29 14.95
C LYS A 232 -19.42 -1.18 14.45
N ILE A 233 -20.21 -1.44 13.42
CA ILE A 233 -21.19 -0.48 12.90
C ILE A 233 -22.41 -0.49 13.83
N PRO A 234 -22.70 0.62 14.55
CA PRO A 234 -23.80 0.65 15.52
C PRO A 234 -25.18 0.50 14.89
N SER A 235 -25.32 0.93 13.63
CA SER A 235 -26.59 0.87 12.87
C SER A 235 -26.97 -0.53 12.37
N SER A 236 -26.00 -1.46 12.26
CA SER A 236 -26.22 -2.79 11.66
C SER A 236 -25.70 -3.93 12.55
N GLY A 237 -24.88 -3.64 13.56
CA GLY A 237 -24.22 -4.64 14.43
C GLY A 237 -23.08 -5.41 13.76
N GLN A 238 -22.77 -5.10 12.50
CA GLN A 238 -21.73 -5.76 11.70
C GLN A 238 -20.34 -5.22 12.04
N ASP A 239 -19.33 -6.08 11.98
CA ASP A 239 -17.94 -5.69 12.15
C ASP A 239 -17.41 -5.07 10.82
N TYR A 240 -16.85 -3.86 10.90
CA TYR A 240 -16.22 -3.14 9.81
C TYR A 240 -14.71 -3.13 10.01
N SER A 241 -13.98 -3.53 8.97
CA SER A 241 -12.53 -3.60 8.95
C SER A 241 -12.02 -2.93 7.67
N LEU A 242 -11.16 -1.93 7.82
CA LEU A 242 -10.46 -1.28 6.72
C LEU A 242 -8.95 -1.45 6.92
N GLU A 243 -8.30 -2.06 5.95
CA GLU A 243 -6.85 -2.23 5.87
C GLU A 243 -6.37 -1.56 4.57
N VAL A 244 -5.41 -0.65 4.71
CA VAL A 244 -4.90 0.15 3.59
C VAL A 244 -3.37 0.19 3.63
N ASP A 245 -2.75 -0.22 2.52
CA ASP A 245 -1.32 -0.07 2.24
C ASP A 245 -1.05 1.31 1.64
N LEU A 246 -0.48 2.22 2.43
CA LEU A 246 -0.31 3.62 2.04
C LEU A 246 0.68 3.76 0.88
N ALA A 247 0.38 4.66 -0.06
CA ALA A 247 1.23 4.91 -1.22
C ALA A 247 2.64 5.42 -0.86
N TYR A 248 2.78 6.13 0.27
CA TYR A 248 4.08 6.60 0.76
C TYR A 248 4.19 6.49 2.28
N PRO A 249 5.43 6.41 2.82
CA PRO A 249 5.64 6.34 4.26
C PRO A 249 5.15 7.59 5.02
N ILE A 250 4.54 7.34 6.16
CA ILE A 250 4.01 8.34 7.11
C ILE A 250 4.80 8.32 8.42
N ASP A 251 4.73 9.41 9.16
CA ASP A 251 5.24 9.51 10.53
C ASP A 251 4.16 9.01 11.50
N SER A 252 4.31 7.76 11.96
CA SER A 252 3.38 7.11 12.88
C SER A 252 3.30 7.81 14.25
N LEU A 253 4.36 8.52 14.68
CA LEU A 253 4.40 9.21 15.97
C LEU A 253 3.58 10.51 15.97
N ARG A 254 3.49 11.16 14.81
CA ARG A 254 2.75 12.42 14.65
C ARG A 254 1.29 12.20 14.22
N THR A 255 0.97 10.99 13.77
CA THR A 255 -0.35 10.61 13.28
C THR A 255 -1.41 10.73 14.38
N ASN A 256 -2.55 11.34 14.04
CA ASN A 256 -3.64 11.60 14.98
C ASN A 256 -4.95 10.99 14.49
N PHE A 257 -5.69 10.36 15.41
CA PHE A 257 -6.98 9.77 15.14
C PHE A 257 -8.06 10.53 15.90
N ASN A 258 -9.10 10.95 15.18
CA ASN A 258 -10.27 11.59 15.75
C ASN A 258 -11.52 10.77 15.44
N VAL A 259 -12.08 10.16 16.47
CA VAL A 259 -13.35 9.43 16.39
C VAL A 259 -14.44 10.33 16.92
N THR A 260 -15.32 10.77 16.03
CA THR A 260 -16.54 11.50 16.36
C THR A 260 -17.73 10.55 16.21
N GLY A 261 -18.85 10.84 16.88
CA GLY A 261 -20.05 9.99 16.81
C GLY A 261 -20.65 9.82 15.40
N SER A 262 -20.19 10.59 14.41
CA SER A 262 -20.65 10.56 13.01
C SER A 262 -19.60 10.14 11.99
N ASN A 263 -18.32 10.10 12.36
CA ASN A 263 -17.19 9.98 11.44
C ASN A 263 -15.91 9.58 12.17
N ILE A 264 -15.14 8.70 11.54
CA ILE A 264 -13.76 8.41 11.90
C ILE A 264 -12.87 9.25 10.96
N GLU A 265 -12.09 10.15 11.53
CA GLU A 265 -11.10 10.93 10.80
C GLU A 265 -9.70 10.53 11.25
N THR A 266 -8.85 10.20 10.29
CA THR A 266 -7.45 9.83 10.57
C THR A 266 -6.52 10.76 9.83
N LYS A 267 -5.71 11.51 10.57
CA LYS A 267 -4.72 12.46 10.04
C LYS A 267 -3.34 11.83 10.08
N LEU A 268 -2.87 11.43 8.91
CA LEU A 268 -1.56 10.84 8.68
C LEU A 268 -0.56 11.92 8.26
N TYR A 269 0.57 12.04 8.95
CA TYR A 269 1.60 13.00 8.59
C TYR A 269 2.58 12.39 7.60
N LYS A 270 2.78 13.03 6.46
CA LYS A 270 3.68 12.53 5.41
C LYS A 270 5.13 12.71 5.84
N ARG A 271 5.97 11.71 5.58
CA ARG A 271 7.42 11.83 5.79
C ARG A 271 8.11 12.68 4.72
N GLN A 272 7.49 12.75 3.54
CA GLN A 272 7.96 13.52 2.40
C GLN A 272 6.83 14.43 1.92
N ALA A 273 7.16 15.68 1.57
CA ALA A 273 6.19 16.65 1.05
C ALA A 273 5.82 16.35 -0.41
N ILE A 274 5.18 15.20 -0.65
CA ILE A 274 4.77 14.70 -1.97
C ILE A 274 3.25 14.64 -2.02
N GLN A 275 2.67 14.99 -3.17
CA GLN A 275 1.23 14.85 -3.44
C GLN A 275 0.91 13.41 -3.83
N TRP A 276 -0.02 12.77 -3.11
CA TRP A 276 -0.41 11.39 -3.33
C TRP A 276 -1.45 11.31 -4.44
N THR A 277 -1.20 10.54 -5.48
CA THR A 277 -2.17 10.34 -6.59
C THR A 277 -3.25 9.32 -6.23
N SER A 278 -2.94 8.38 -5.33
CA SER A 278 -3.87 7.44 -4.71
C SER A 278 -3.52 7.26 -3.24
N LEU A 279 -4.50 6.82 -2.44
CA LEU A 279 -4.26 6.46 -1.04
C LEU A 279 -3.42 5.17 -0.94
N ASP A 280 -3.72 4.21 -1.83
CA ASP A 280 -3.13 2.88 -1.80
C ASP A 280 -1.95 2.77 -2.76
N ALA A 281 -0.90 2.06 -2.35
CA ALA A 281 0.31 1.82 -3.15
C ALA A 281 0.06 1.04 -4.45
N GLN A 282 -1.03 0.28 -4.54
CA GLN A 282 -1.37 -0.54 -5.70
C GLN A 282 -1.87 0.28 -6.91
N SER A 283 -2.38 1.49 -6.69
CA SER A 283 -2.91 2.35 -7.77
C SER A 283 -1.86 3.24 -8.45
N THR A 284 -0.63 3.32 -7.94
CA THR A 284 0.45 4.18 -8.47
C THR A 284 1.39 3.50 -9.46
N ALA A 285 1.14 2.25 -9.87
CA ALA A 285 2.02 1.52 -10.80
C ALA A 285 2.03 2.06 -12.25
N ALA A 286 1.29 3.12 -12.58
CA ALA A 286 1.31 3.76 -13.90
C ALA A 286 1.64 5.26 -13.80
N LYS A 287 2.88 5.58 -14.22
CA LYS A 287 3.53 6.91 -14.40
C LYS A 287 4.27 7.50 -13.19
N VAL A 288 5.47 6.99 -12.95
CA VAL A 288 6.57 7.76 -12.33
C VAL A 288 7.50 8.21 -13.47
N GLN A 289 7.65 9.53 -13.67
CA GLN A 289 8.74 10.08 -14.48
C GLN A 289 10.00 10.19 -13.60
N PRO A 290 11.20 9.93 -14.15
CA PRO A 290 12.46 10.00 -13.39
C PRO A 290 12.85 11.45 -13.05
N PRO A 291 13.58 11.67 -11.94
CA PRO A 291 14.12 12.98 -11.60
C PRO A 291 15.27 13.35 -12.54
N VAL A 292 15.24 14.56 -13.09
CA VAL A 292 16.31 15.10 -13.94
C VAL A 292 17.51 15.52 -13.06
N PRO A 293 18.75 15.14 -13.38
CA PRO A 293 19.93 15.51 -12.60
C PRO A 293 20.36 16.96 -12.89
N MET A 294 20.49 17.77 -11.84
CA MET A 294 20.98 19.16 -11.94
C MET A 294 22.50 19.21 -11.71
N ASN A 295 23.27 19.16 -12.79
CA ASN A 295 24.67 19.60 -12.78
C ASN A 295 24.72 21.12 -12.65
N ARG A 296 25.43 21.63 -11.64
CA ARG A 296 25.70 23.05 -11.41
C ARG A 296 27.13 23.40 -11.87
N PRO A 297 27.31 24.40 -12.74
CA PRO A 297 28.49 25.25 -12.72
C PRO A 297 28.20 26.54 -11.93
N LEU A 298 29.22 27.03 -11.23
CA LEU A 298 29.23 28.24 -10.40
C LEU A 298 29.35 29.53 -11.25
N VAL A 299 28.70 30.59 -10.73
CA VAL A 299 28.98 32.05 -10.82
C VAL A 299 28.02 32.91 -11.69
N GLU A 300 27.35 33.83 -10.97
CA GLU A 300 26.78 35.19 -11.24
C GLU A 300 25.85 35.44 -12.44
N LYS A 301 24.69 36.12 -12.33
CA LYS A 301 24.29 37.31 -11.56
C LYS A 301 22.76 37.25 -11.30
N VAL A 302 22.30 37.66 -10.12
CA VAL A 302 20.86 37.80 -9.81
C VAL A 302 20.39 39.23 -10.15
N PRO A 303 19.31 39.44 -10.93
CA PRO A 303 18.60 40.71 -10.94
C PRO A 303 17.74 40.81 -9.69
N SER A 304 18.09 41.76 -8.83
CA SER A 304 17.34 42.21 -7.66
C SER A 304 16.00 42.83 -8.07
N TYR A 305 14.91 42.36 -7.47
CA TYR A 305 13.61 43.06 -7.45
C TYR A 305 13.28 43.42 -5.99
N PRO A 306 12.76 44.61 -5.68
CA PRO A 306 12.81 45.16 -4.33
C PRO A 306 11.84 44.42 -3.41
N SER A 307 12.38 43.72 -2.41
CA SER A 307 11.59 43.19 -1.31
C SER A 307 11.34 44.29 -0.29
N SER A 308 10.14 44.88 -0.34
CA SER A 308 9.65 45.82 0.65
C SER A 308 9.09 45.06 1.87
N SER A 309 9.94 44.80 2.86
CA SER A 309 9.71 45.20 4.27
C SER A 309 10.62 44.45 5.25
N LEU A 310 11.48 45.21 5.92
CA LEU A 310 12.30 44.81 7.07
C LEU A 310 11.55 44.98 8.41
N HIS A 311 10.24 44.72 8.44
CA HIS A 311 9.46 44.78 9.67
C HIS A 311 8.67 43.50 9.86
N ALA A 312 8.93 42.80 10.97
CA ALA A 312 8.15 41.63 11.38
C ALA A 312 6.69 42.04 11.55
N LYS A 313 5.84 41.61 10.62
CA LYS A 313 4.42 41.92 10.60
C LYS A 313 3.76 41.20 11.77
N ASN A 314 3.27 41.98 12.73
CA ASN A 314 2.67 41.47 13.95
C ASN A 314 1.22 41.04 13.64
N TRP A 315 1.03 39.73 13.42
CA TRP A 315 -0.23 39.13 12.93
C TRP A 315 -1.43 39.41 13.84
N ASP A 316 -1.22 39.55 15.14
CA ASP A 316 -2.28 39.85 16.12
C ASP A 316 -2.92 41.23 15.94
N LYS A 317 -2.15 42.21 15.42
CA LYS A 317 -2.67 43.55 15.11
C LYS A 317 -3.44 43.56 13.79
N LEU A 318 -3.00 42.75 12.83
CA LEU A 318 -3.66 42.60 11.54
C LEU A 318 -5.01 41.88 11.69
N GLU A 319 -5.10 40.88 12.56
CA GLU A 319 -6.36 40.18 12.85
C GLU A 319 -7.36 41.09 13.59
N ALA A 320 -6.89 41.97 14.48
CA ALA A 320 -7.72 42.95 15.16
C ALA A 320 -8.23 44.07 14.23
N GLU A 321 -7.45 44.46 13.21
CA GLU A 321 -7.87 45.40 12.16
C GLU A 321 -8.84 44.74 11.18
N ILE A 322 -8.59 43.50 10.76
CA ILE A 322 -9.51 42.73 9.89
C ILE A 322 -10.86 42.51 10.58
N LYS A 323 -10.89 42.25 11.89
CA LYS A 323 -12.16 42.16 12.65
C LYS A 323 -12.87 43.49 12.80
N ARG A 324 -12.16 44.62 12.72
CA ARG A 324 -12.75 45.96 12.74
C ARG A 324 -13.29 46.30 11.35
N ASP A 325 -12.51 46.01 10.31
CA ASP A 325 -12.87 46.18 8.90
C ASP A 325 -14.00 45.25 8.44
N GLU A 326 -14.12 44.02 8.97
CA GLU A 326 -15.28 43.13 8.75
C GLU A 326 -16.54 43.63 9.45
N LYS A 327 -16.38 44.47 10.48
CA LYS A 327 -17.49 45.07 11.24
C LYS A 327 -17.94 46.40 10.62
N GLU A 328 -17.06 47.10 9.90
CA GLU A 328 -17.39 48.28 9.09
C GLU A 328 -17.79 47.92 7.63
N ASN A 329 -17.17 46.93 6.98
CA ASN A 329 -17.57 46.48 5.61
C ASN A 329 -18.87 45.66 5.56
N LYS A 330 -19.49 45.42 6.70
CA LYS A 330 -20.83 44.84 6.74
C LYS A 330 -21.90 45.81 6.21
N ASP A 331 -21.53 47.07 6.04
CA ASP A 331 -22.43 48.14 5.64
C ASP A 331 -22.36 48.46 4.12
N ASP A 332 -21.29 48.06 3.41
CA ASP A 332 -21.08 48.41 1.98
C ASP A 332 -21.31 47.24 0.99
N MET A 333 -21.53 46.01 1.47
CA MET A 333 -21.97 44.85 0.66
C MET A 333 -23.38 44.39 1.07
N GLY A 334 -24.22 45.34 1.47
CA GLY A 334 -25.54 45.11 2.06
C GLY A 334 -26.69 44.89 1.08
N ASP A 335 -26.53 45.24 -0.21
CA ASP A 335 -27.74 45.43 -1.04
C ASP A 335 -28.15 44.21 -1.88
N ALA A 336 -27.22 43.34 -2.28
CA ALA A 336 -27.56 42.18 -3.11
C ALA A 336 -28.24 41.04 -2.32
N ASN A 337 -27.86 40.86 -1.05
CA ASN A 337 -28.46 39.84 -0.18
C ASN A 337 -29.80 40.32 0.41
N ALA A 338 -29.96 41.63 0.63
CA ALA A 338 -31.23 42.23 1.05
C ALA A 338 -32.28 42.13 -0.08
N LEU A 339 -31.91 42.46 -1.33
CA LEU A 339 -32.80 42.34 -2.49
C LEU A 339 -33.25 40.89 -2.76
N TYR A 340 -32.42 39.90 -2.41
CA TYR A 340 -32.74 38.47 -2.56
C TYR A 340 -33.61 37.92 -1.42
N GLN A 341 -33.55 38.53 -0.23
CA GLN A 341 -34.37 38.14 0.93
C GLN A 341 -35.75 38.78 0.90
N ASP A 342 -35.86 40.00 0.37
CA ASP A 342 -37.13 40.76 0.30
C ASP A 342 -37.89 40.58 -1.02
N SER A 343 -37.39 39.78 -1.97
CA SER A 343 -38.04 39.55 -3.27
C SER A 343 -38.98 38.32 -3.26
N ASP A 344 -40.07 38.43 -4.03
CA ASP A 344 -41.05 37.36 -4.21
C ASP A 344 -40.39 36.07 -4.72
N GLU A 345 -40.89 34.90 -4.29
CA GLU A 345 -40.29 33.59 -4.60
C GLU A 345 -40.16 33.31 -6.11
N ASN A 346 -41.02 33.90 -6.94
CA ASN A 346 -40.88 33.85 -8.41
C ASN A 346 -39.67 34.65 -8.92
N THR A 347 -39.45 35.85 -8.36
CA THR A 347 -38.28 36.69 -8.67
C THR A 347 -36.99 36.00 -8.21
N ARG A 348 -37.02 35.37 -7.04
CA ARG A 348 -35.89 34.62 -6.48
C ARG A 348 -35.53 33.40 -7.32
N ARG A 349 -36.54 32.67 -7.82
CA ARG A 349 -36.36 31.56 -8.76
C ARG A 349 -35.81 32.04 -10.11
N ALA A 350 -36.26 33.19 -10.61
CA ALA A 350 -35.75 33.77 -11.84
C ALA A 350 -34.27 34.19 -11.70
N MET A 351 -33.92 34.82 -10.57
CA MET A 351 -32.55 35.20 -10.25
C MET A 351 -31.61 34.00 -10.17
N ASN A 352 -32.00 32.95 -9.44
CA ASN A 352 -31.18 31.74 -9.32
C ASN A 352 -31.03 31.00 -10.64
N LYS A 353 -32.12 30.85 -11.40
CA LYS A 353 -32.08 30.15 -12.68
C LYS A 353 -31.26 30.91 -13.71
N SER A 354 -31.41 32.23 -13.80
CA SER A 354 -30.61 33.07 -14.71
C SER A 354 -29.13 33.10 -14.32
N MET A 355 -28.81 33.21 -13.03
CA MET A 355 -27.43 33.18 -12.53
C MET A 355 -26.74 31.85 -12.82
N TYR A 356 -27.45 30.73 -12.63
CA TYR A 356 -26.91 29.39 -12.85
C TYR A 356 -26.78 29.05 -14.34
N GLU A 357 -27.77 29.40 -15.16
CA GLU A 357 -27.74 29.08 -16.60
C GLU A 357 -26.80 29.99 -17.40
N SER A 358 -26.60 31.24 -16.96
CA SER A 358 -25.65 32.18 -17.58
C SER A 358 -24.21 32.05 -17.08
N GLY A 359 -23.93 31.14 -16.13
CA GLY A 359 -22.58 30.98 -15.57
C GLY A 359 -22.08 32.22 -14.80
N GLY A 360 -23.01 33.06 -14.32
CA GLY A 360 -22.69 34.23 -13.50
C GLY A 360 -22.63 35.57 -14.22
N THR A 361 -22.96 35.65 -15.51
CA THR A 361 -22.83 36.89 -16.28
C THR A 361 -24.12 37.68 -16.47
N CYS A 362 -25.30 37.08 -16.23
CA CYS A 362 -26.59 37.75 -16.41
C CYS A 362 -27.55 37.46 -15.24
N LEU A 363 -28.20 38.50 -14.70
CA LEU A 363 -29.23 38.41 -13.66
C LEU A 363 -30.57 38.91 -14.22
N SER A 364 -31.58 38.04 -14.27
CA SER A 364 -32.95 38.40 -14.66
C SER A 364 -33.93 38.17 -13.52
N MET A 365 -34.83 39.14 -13.29
CA MET A 365 -35.81 39.14 -12.20
C MET A 365 -37.21 38.65 -12.64
N ASN A 366 -37.40 38.34 -13.94
CA ASN A 366 -38.70 37.99 -14.51
C ASN A 366 -38.83 36.47 -14.78
N TRP A 367 -39.67 35.79 -14.01
CA TRP A 367 -39.85 34.33 -14.12
C TRP A 367 -40.56 33.91 -15.42
N GLU A 368 -41.47 34.71 -15.96
CA GLU A 368 -42.20 34.34 -17.18
C GLU A 368 -41.32 34.28 -18.43
N GLU A 369 -40.19 34.95 -18.41
CA GLU A 369 -39.22 35.00 -19.50
C GLU A 369 -38.19 33.87 -19.35
N VAL A 370 -37.61 33.76 -18.15
CA VAL A 370 -36.59 32.73 -17.81
C VAL A 370 -37.19 31.32 -17.76
N SER A 371 -38.52 31.18 -17.62
CA SER A 371 -39.18 29.86 -17.67
C SER A 371 -39.40 29.33 -19.09
N LYS A 372 -39.47 30.21 -20.11
CA LYS A 372 -39.81 29.83 -21.50
C LYS A 372 -38.62 29.37 -22.34
N GLY A 373 -37.38 29.62 -21.91
CA GLY A 373 -36.15 29.20 -22.62
C GLY A 373 -34.89 29.28 -21.75
N ARG A 374 -33.76 28.77 -22.26
CA ARG A 374 -32.46 28.91 -21.58
C ARG A 374 -31.93 30.34 -21.69
N VAL A 375 -31.38 30.86 -20.60
CA VAL A 375 -30.70 32.16 -20.60
C VAL A 375 -29.29 32.00 -21.16
N THR A 376 -28.97 32.70 -22.25
CA THR A 376 -27.67 32.64 -22.92
C THR A 376 -26.65 33.54 -22.22
N CYS A 377 -25.41 33.06 -22.10
CA CYS A 377 -24.29 33.83 -21.58
C CYS A 377 -23.94 34.96 -22.54
N GLU A 378 -24.22 36.21 -22.17
CA GLU A 378 -23.64 37.37 -22.84
C GLU A 378 -22.38 37.84 -22.09
N PRO A 379 -21.24 38.03 -22.77
CA PRO A 379 -20.08 38.66 -22.16
C PRO A 379 -20.39 40.13 -21.89
N PRO A 380 -19.88 40.72 -20.79
CA PRO A 380 -20.09 42.14 -20.51
C PRO A 380 -19.55 42.99 -21.66
N ASP A 381 -20.38 43.92 -22.14
CA ASP A 381 -20.07 44.74 -23.31
C ASP A 381 -18.75 45.51 -23.10
N VAL A 382 -17.74 45.17 -23.90
CA VAL A 382 -16.39 45.75 -23.87
C VAL A 382 -16.36 47.19 -24.41
N SER A 383 -17.50 47.74 -24.84
CA SER A 383 -17.60 49.08 -25.40
C SER A 383 -17.38 50.22 -24.38
N LEU A 384 -17.32 49.94 -23.07
CA LEU A 384 -17.05 50.95 -22.04
C LEU A 384 -15.60 50.97 -21.51
N PHE A 385 -14.74 50.02 -21.89
CA PHE A 385 -13.36 49.97 -21.38
C PHE A 385 -12.33 50.78 -22.19
N ILE A 386 -12.70 51.29 -23.37
CA ILE A 386 -11.78 52.03 -24.25
C ILE A 386 -11.67 53.53 -23.86
N TYR A 387 -12.60 54.07 -23.06
CA TYR A 387 -12.60 55.52 -22.77
C TYR A 387 -11.76 55.97 -21.56
N LEU A 388 -11.13 55.07 -20.81
CA LEU A 388 -10.36 55.44 -19.59
C LEU A 388 -8.84 55.24 -19.69
N MET A 389 -8.29 55.02 -20.90
CA MET A 389 -6.85 54.93 -21.14
C MET A 389 -6.29 56.06 -22.01
N CYS A 390 -7.08 57.11 -22.24
CA CYS A 390 -6.60 58.37 -22.82
C CYS A 390 -6.94 59.53 -21.89
N PHE A 391 -6.20 59.67 -20.78
CA PHE A 391 -5.83 60.96 -20.19
C PHE A 391 -4.60 60.82 -19.30
#